data_AF-A0A533SAK7-F1
#
_entry.id   AF-A0A533SAK7-F1
#
_cell.length_a   1.000
_cell.length_b   1.000
_cell.length_c   1.000
_cell.angle_alpha   90.00
_cell.angle_beta   90.00
_cell.angle_gamma   90.00
#
_symmetry.space_group_name_H-M   'P 1'
#
loop_
_entity.id
_entity.type
_entity.pdbx_description
1 polymer ?
#
loop_
_entity_poly.entity_id
_entity_poly.type
_entity_poly.pdbx_seq_one_letter_code
_entity_poly.pdbx_strand_id
1 'polypeptide(L)' 'MASIEGSLTGLKKSQIYALERTYRRRAPPAEVVTPELAAHILAISVETGRQVGVLIDRRGEVRHVMIGDGEGIMIPD' A
#
# COMPACT_ATOMS: atom_id res chain seq x y z
N MET A 1 -10.24 -8.65 8.87
CA MET A 1 -10.31 -7.33 8.20
C MET A 1 -8.89 -6.88 7.98
N ALA A 2 -8.48 -6.57 6.75
CA ALA A 2 -7.14 -6.08 6.49
C ALA A 2 -7.09 -4.60 6.92
N SER A 3 -6.31 -4.29 7.95
CA SER A 3 -6.16 -2.93 8.46
C SER A 3 -5.01 -2.26 7.74
N ILE A 4 -5.23 -1.05 7.21
CA ILE A 4 -4.13 -0.22 6.72
C ILE A 4 -3.31 0.24 7.92
N GLU A 5 -2.00 0.19 7.79
CA GLU A 5 -1.07 0.62 8.83
C GLU A 5 -0.62 2.06 8.61
N GLY A 6 -0.49 2.82 9.69
CA GLY A 6 -0.11 4.23 9.67
C GLY A 6 -1.30 5.20 9.80
N SER A 7 -1.05 6.48 9.54
CA SER A 7 -2.01 7.56 9.82
C SER A 7 -3.01 7.74 8.67
N LEU A 8 -4.28 7.40 8.92
CA LEU A 8 -5.40 7.64 7.98
C LEU A 8 -6.00 9.05 8.11
N THR A 9 -5.55 9.83 9.09
CA THR A 9 -6.08 11.17 9.36
C THR A 9 -5.85 12.09 8.16
N GLY A 10 -6.91 12.79 7.74
CA GLY A 10 -6.87 13.70 6.59
C GLY A 10 -7.00 13.02 5.22
N LEU A 11 -7.14 11.69 5.15
CA LEU A 11 -7.41 10.98 3.90
C LEU A 11 -8.89 11.00 3.55
N LYS A 12 -9.19 11.14 2.26
CA LYS A 12 -10.54 10.98 1.73
C LYS A 12 -10.95 9.51 1.79
N LYS A 13 -12.25 9.23 1.93
CA LYS A 13 -12.78 7.85 1.86
C LYS A 13 -12.33 7.12 0.58
N SER A 14 -12.27 7.82 -0.56
CA SER A 14 -11.80 7.25 -1.83
C SER A 14 -10.35 6.77 -1.76
N GLN A 15 -9.48 7.49 -1.06
CA GLN A 15 -8.07 7.15 -0.87
C GLN A 15 -7.91 5.95 0.05
N ILE A 16 -8.68 5.91 1.14
CA ILE A 16 -8.73 4.74 2.05
C ILE A 16 -9.18 3.50 1.27
N TYR A 17 -10.26 3.59 0.48
CA TYR A 17 -10.70 2.46 -0.36
C TYR A 17 -9.66 2.06 -1.42
N ALA A 18 -8.88 3.01 -1.95
CA ALA A 18 -7.80 2.69 -2.88
C ALA A 18 -6.67 1.91 -2.20
N LEU A 19 -6.30 2.28 -0.97
CA LEU A 19 -5.35 1.54 -0.13
C LEU A 19 -5.87 0.14 0.17
N GLU A 20 -7.13 -0.02 0.58
CA GLU A 20 -7.74 -1.33 0.83
C GLU A 20 -7.75 -2.23 -0.40
N ARG A 21 -7.99 -1.68 -1.60
CA ARG A 21 -7.96 -2.46 -2.85
C ARG A 21 -6.58 -3.04 -3.15
N THR A 22 -5.52 -2.48 -2.58
CA THR A 22 -4.14 -2.99 -2.73
C THR A 22 -4.01 -4.42 -2.20
N TYR A 23 -4.73 -4.77 -1.12
CA TYR A 23 -4.75 -6.14 -0.58
C TYR A 23 -5.28 -7.20 -1.56
N ARG A 24 -6.04 -6.79 -2.59
CA ARG A 24 -6.57 -7.72 -3.60
C ARG A 24 -5.60 -7.96 -4.76
N ARG A 25 -4.50 -7.22 -4.81
CA ARG A 25 -3.48 -7.36 -5.84
C ARG A 25 -2.48 -8.44 -5.43
N ARG A 26 -1.88 -9.08 -6.43
CA ARG A 26 -0.90 -10.14 -6.25
C ARG A 26 0.23 -9.95 -7.24
N ALA A 27 1.46 -10.12 -6.77
CA ALA A 27 2.62 -10.24 -7.65
C ALA A 27 2.87 -11.71 -8.01
N PRO A 28 3.36 -12.04 -9.22
CA PRO A 28 3.91 -13.35 -9.50
C PRO A 28 5.05 -13.67 -8.51
N PRO A 29 5.16 -14.90 -7.98
CA PRO A 29 6.23 -15.25 -7.03
C PRO A 29 7.66 -15.04 -7.55
N ALA A 30 7.83 -15.01 -8.88
CA ALA A 30 9.12 -14.78 -9.53
C ALA A 30 9.48 -13.28 -9.67
N GLU A 31 8.55 -12.38 -9.34
CA GLU A 31 8.69 -10.94 -9.50
C GLU A 31 8.61 -10.24 -8.14
N VAL A 32 9.42 -9.20 -7.95
CA VAL A 32 9.39 -8.39 -6.72
C VAL A 32 8.11 -7.56 -6.66
N VAL A 33 7.64 -7.04 -7.80
CA VAL A 33 6.42 -6.23 -7.93
C VAL A 33 5.98 -6.24 -9.40
N THR A 34 4.66 -6.19 -9.67
CA THR A 34 4.16 -5.98 -11.04
C THR A 34 4.10 -4.49 -11.38
N PRO A 35 4.22 -4.11 -12.67
CA PRO A 35 4.02 -2.73 -13.10
C PRO A 35 2.67 -2.15 -12.66
N GLU A 36 1.60 -2.95 -12.66
CA GLU A 36 0.25 -2.51 -12.25
C GLU A 36 0.15 -2.26 -10.75
N LEU A 37 0.83 -3.07 -9.92
CA LEU A 37 0.90 -2.85 -8.48
C LEU A 37 1.72 -1.60 -8.18
N ALA A 38 2.87 -1.42 -8.85
CA ALA A 38 3.71 -0.24 -8.70
C ALA A 38 2.98 1.05 -9.12
N ALA A 39 2.31 1.05 -10.28
CA ALA A 39 1.53 2.19 -10.75
C ALA A 39 0.38 2.54 -9.79
N HIS A 40 -0.29 1.53 -9.24
CA HIS A 40 -1.39 1.72 -8.28
C HIS A 40 -0.93 2.39 -6.98
N ILE A 41 0.13 1.89 -6.35
CA ILE A 41 0.65 2.47 -5.11
C ILE A 41 1.25 3.87 -5.35
N LEU A 42 1.89 4.08 -6.51
CA LEU A 42 2.42 5.38 -6.90
C LEU A 42 1.32 6.42 -7.07
N ALA A 43 0.21 6.07 -7.73
CA ALA A 43 -0.93 6.97 -7.89
C ALA A 43 -1.51 7.41 -6.55
N ILE A 44 -1.66 6.47 -5.60
CA ILE A 44 -2.13 6.80 -4.24
C ILE A 44 -1.11 7.69 -3.53
N SER A 45 0.19 7.39 -3.64
CA SER A 45 1.25 8.18 -3.02
C SER A 45 1.23 9.63 -3.51
N VAL A 46 1.10 9.84 -4.83
CA VAL A 46 0.98 11.17 -5.43
C VAL A 46 -0.31 11.89 -4.99
N GLU A 47 -1.45 11.20 -4.97
CA GLU A 47 -2.73 11.80 -4.58
C GLU A 47 -2.77 12.21 -3.10
N THR A 48 -2.11 11.44 -2.24
CA THR A 48 -2.09 11.66 -0.78
C THR A 48 -0.94 12.54 -0.32
N GLY A 49 0.11 12.69 -1.13
CA GLY A 49 1.36 13.34 -0.75
C GLY A 49 2.13 12.57 0.33
N ARG A 50 1.88 11.27 0.49
CA ARG A 50 2.46 10.41 1.53
C ARG A 50 3.12 9.18 0.92
N GLN A 51 4.12 8.63 1.60
CA GLN A 51 4.72 7.36 1.21
C GLN A 51 3.69 6.23 1.34
N VAL A 52 3.64 5.32 0.37
CA VAL A 52 2.79 4.12 0.41
C VAL A 52 3.68 2.91 0.22
N GLY A 53 3.55 1.94 1.13
CA GLY A 53 4.34 0.71 1.14
C GLY A 53 3.46 -0.53 1.15
N VAL A 54 4.00 -1.63 0.66
CA VAL A 54 3.38 -2.95 0.76
C VAL A 54 4.40 -3.97 1.22
N LEU A 55 3.99 -4.89 2.10
CA LEU A 55 4.75 -6.10 2.37
C LEU A 55 4.13 -7.25 1.60
N ILE A 56 4.94 -7.89 0.76
CA ILE A 56 4.52 -8.99 -0.10
C ILE A 56 5.22 -10.25 0.39
N ASP A 57 4.46 -11.33 0.60
CA ASP A 57 5.05 -12.62 0.95
C ASP A 57 5.67 -13.33 -0.27
N ARG A 58 6.37 -14.44 -0.04
CA ARG A 58 7.02 -15.22 -1.11
C ARG A 58 6.05 -15.87 -2.09
N ARG A 59 4.74 -15.88 -1.81
CA ARG A 59 3.68 -16.34 -2.73
C ARG A 59 3.11 -15.19 -3.55
N GLY A 60 3.61 -13.97 -3.34
CA GLY A 60 3.19 -12.76 -4.01
C GLY A 60 1.95 -12.10 -3.40
N GLU A 61 1.49 -12.55 -2.23
CA GLU A 61 0.33 -11.97 -1.56
C GLU A 61 0.71 -10.71 -0.78
N VAL A 62 -0.08 -9.64 -0.94
CA VAL A 62 0.07 -8.42 -0.15
C VAL A 62 -0.45 -8.69 1.27
N ARG A 63 0.47 -8.74 2.24
CA ARG A 63 0.18 -9.00 3.66
C ARG A 63 -0.09 -7.75 4.45
N HIS A 64 0.63 -6.68 4.14
CA HIS A 64 0.50 -5.37 4.79
C HIS A 64 0.45 -4.27 3.76
N VAL A 65 -0.40 -3.27 4.00
CA VAL A 65 -0.47 -2.02 3.26
C VAL A 65 -0.23 -0.92 4.28
N MET A 66 0.80 -0.13 4.05
CA MET A 66 1.25 0.92 4.95
C MET A 66 1.12 2.27 4.25
N ILE A 67 0.75 3.29 5.00
CA ILE A 67 0.83 4.68 4.58
C ILE A 67 1.65 5.47 5.60
N GLY A 68 2.67 6.15 5.10
CA GLY A 68 3.46 7.06 5.89
C GLY A 68 2.69 8.32 6.26
N ASP A 69 3.31 9.12 7.11
CA ASP A 69 2.90 10.49 7.41
C ASP A 69 3.89 11.49 6.79
N GLY A 70 3.96 12.69 7.35
CA GLY A 70 4.90 13.72 6.89
C GLY A 70 6.35 13.46 7.28
N GLU A 71 6.63 12.50 8.16
CA GLU A 71 7.96 12.19 8.69
C GLU A 71 8.53 10.91 8.07
N GLY A 72 7.68 9.92 7.77
CA GLY A 72 8.11 8.71 7.09
C GLY A 72 7.07 7.60 7.09
N ILE A 73 7.49 6.40 6.70
CA ILE A 73 6.68 5.19 6.72
C ILE A 73 7.17 4.22 7.80
N MET A 74 6.27 3.76 8.64
CA MET A 74 6.54 2.72 9.63
C MET A 74 6.34 1.36 8.98
N ILE A 75 7.36 0.50 9.08
CA ILE A 75 7.31 -0.89 8.64
C ILE A 75 6.99 -1.75 9.87
N PRO A 76 5.96 -2.61 9.82
CA PRO A 76 5.61 -3.49 10.94
C PRO A 76 6.66 -4.59 11.14
N ASP A 77 6.75 -5.08 12.37
CA ASP A 77 7.56 -6.24 12.76
C ASP A 77 6.97 -7.58 12.25
#